data_AF-A0A6P1C289-F1
#
_entry.id   AF-A0A6P1C289-F1
#
_cell.length_a   1.000
_cell.length_b   1.000
_cell.length_c   1.000
_cell.angle_alpha   90.00
_cell.angle_beta   90.00
_cell.angle_gamma   90.00
#
_symmetry.space_group_name_H-M   'P 1'
#
loop_
_entity.id
_entity.type
_entity.pdbx_description
1 polymer ?
#
loop_
_entity_poly.entity_id
_entity_poly.type
_entity_poly.pdbx_seq_one_letter_code
_entity_poly.pdbx_strand_id
1 'polypeptide(L)' 'QAAGLQALTREGLGSSVIFQALAANNIDVYVDYSGTLWVNQFHRTDMPPRETLLAELKEILAKQDITLLGALGFENA' A
#
# COMPACT_ATOMS: atom_id res chain seq x y z
N GLN A 1 3.99 -20.49 -12.55
CA GLN A 1 3.57 -21.14 -11.30
C GLN A 1 4.54 -20.68 -10.21
N ALA A 2 4.10 -19.83 -9.27
CA ALA A 2 4.99 -19.27 -8.25
C ALA A 2 5.15 -20.27 -7.10
N ALA A 3 6.36 -20.80 -6.90
CA ALA A 3 6.83 -21.60 -5.76
C ALA A 3 5.96 -22.78 -5.24
N GLY A 4 4.82 -23.11 -5.86
CA GLY A 4 3.85 -24.09 -5.34
C GLY A 4 2.89 -23.54 -4.27
N LEU A 5 2.89 -22.21 -4.03
CA LEU A 5 2.00 -21.57 -3.07
C LEU A 5 0.61 -21.31 -3.68
N GLN A 6 -0.44 -21.46 -2.88
CA GLN A 6 -1.79 -21.09 -3.26
C GLN A 6 -2.05 -19.61 -2.94
N ALA A 7 -2.71 -18.91 -3.84
CA ALA A 7 -3.16 -17.53 -3.64
C ALA A 7 -4.61 -17.40 -4.08
N LEU A 8 -5.40 -16.64 -3.32
CA LEU A 8 -6.78 -16.30 -3.66
C LEU A 8 -6.84 -14.81 -4.01
N THR A 9 -7.27 -14.50 -5.23
CA THR A 9 -7.44 -13.11 -5.67
C THR A 9 -8.76 -12.56 -5.17
N ARG A 10 -8.74 -11.35 -4.62
CA ARG A 10 -9.95 -10.54 -4.37
C ARG A 10 -9.93 -9.32 -5.27
N GLU A 11 -10.95 -9.20 -6.12
CA GLU A 11 -11.05 -8.12 -7.10
C GLU A 11 -12.18 -7.14 -6.75
N GLY A 12 -12.21 -5.99 -7.42
CA GLY A 12 -13.31 -5.03 -7.32
C GLY A 12 -13.36 -4.19 -6.03
N LEU A 13 -12.27 -4.15 -5.26
CA LEU A 13 -12.16 -3.30 -4.07
C LEU A 13 -11.62 -1.92 -4.44
N GLY A 14 -12.36 -0.86 -4.11
CA GLY A 14 -11.85 0.52 -4.24
C GLY A 14 -10.72 0.81 -3.25
N SER A 15 -9.89 1.84 -3.52
CA SER A 15 -8.65 2.11 -2.75
C SER A 15 -8.84 2.24 -1.23
N SER A 16 -9.91 2.90 -0.78
CA SER A 16 -10.19 2.98 0.66
C SER A 16 -10.62 1.63 1.25
N VAL A 17 -11.41 0.86 0.50
CA VAL A 17 -11.91 -0.45 0.94
C VAL A 17 -10.78 -1.48 1.02
N ILE A 18 -9.86 -1.49 0.05
CA ILE A 18 -8.74 -2.44 0.03
C ILE A 18 -7.73 -2.16 1.15
N PHE A 19 -7.47 -0.88 1.48
CA PHE A 19 -6.63 -0.53 2.63
C PHE A 19 -7.26 -1.02 3.94
N GLN A 20 -8.56 -0.81 4.13
CA GLN A 20 -9.26 -1.29 5.33
C GLN A 20 -9.32 -2.82 5.38
N ALA A 21 -9.42 -3.50 4.23
CA ALA A 21 -9.32 -4.95 4.18
C ALA A 21 -7.94 -5.44 4.64
N LEU A 22 -6.85 -4.75 4.28
CA LEU A 22 -5.52 -5.08 4.79
C LEU A 22 -5.42 -4.83 6.30
N ALA A 23 -5.82 -3.65 6.78
CA ALA A 23 -5.78 -3.30 8.20
C ALA A 23 -6.63 -4.23 9.08
N ALA A 24 -7.71 -4.79 8.53
CA ALA A 24 -8.57 -5.75 9.21
C ALA A 24 -8.14 -7.23 9.06
N ASN A 25 -6.99 -7.51 8.43
CA ASN A 25 -6.51 -8.87 8.10
C ASN A 25 -7.46 -9.68 7.21
N ASN A 26 -8.26 -9.03 6.36
CA ASN A 26 -9.12 -9.68 5.37
C ASN A 26 -8.37 -10.06 4.08
N ILE A 27 -7.22 -9.43 3.84
CA ILE A 27 -6.25 -9.76 2.80
C ILE A 27 -4.83 -9.67 3.38
N ASP A 28 -3.90 -10.41 2.80
CA ASP A 28 -2.52 -10.48 3.31
C ASP A 28 -1.59 -9.44 2.67
N VAL A 29 -1.84 -9.11 1.40
CA VAL A 29 -0.99 -8.20 0.61
C VAL A 29 -1.79 -7.59 -0.54
N TYR A 30 -1.45 -6.36 -0.89
CA TYR A 30 -1.88 -5.75 -2.15
C TYR A 30 -0.83 -4.75 -2.65
N VAL A 31 -1.01 -4.27 -3.87
CA VAL A 31 -0.15 -3.24 -4.48
C VAL A 31 -0.95 -1.95 -4.57
N ASP A 32 -0.35 -0.85 -4.12
CA ASP A 32 -0.92 0.50 -4.24
C ASP A 32 0.10 1.49 -4.80
N TYR A 33 -0.40 2.64 -5.25
CA TYR A 33 0.43 3.79 -5.51
C TYR A 33 0.71 4.53 -4.21
N SER A 34 1.97 4.86 -3.96
CA SER A 34 2.37 5.62 -2.77
C SER A 34 1.63 6.96 -2.67
N GLY A 35 1.38 7.64 -3.80
CA GLY A 35 0.59 8.86 -3.86
C GLY A 35 -0.90 8.67 -3.50
N THR A 36 -1.51 7.54 -3.87
CA THR A 36 -2.89 7.21 -3.48
C THR A 36 -3.00 7.09 -1.97
N LEU A 37 -2.07 6.36 -1.34
CA LEU A 37 -2.01 6.26 0.10
C LEU A 37 -1.79 7.63 0.75
N TRP A 38 -0.80 8.37 0.26
CA TRP A 38 -0.41 9.66 0.81
C TRP A 38 -1.59 10.66 0.84
N VAL A 39 -2.24 10.86 -0.31
CA VAL A 39 -3.30 11.87 -0.46
C VAL A 39 -4.65 11.35 0.01
N ASN A 40 -5.06 10.15 -0.41
CA ASN A 40 -6.44 9.71 -0.20
C ASN A 40 -6.62 8.98 1.14
N GLN A 41 -5.62 8.21 1.58
CA GLN A 41 -5.72 7.44 2.82
C GLN A 41 -5.22 8.22 4.04
N PHE A 42 -4.12 8.96 3.89
CA PHE A 42 -3.51 9.73 4.98
C PHE A 42 -3.78 11.22 4.94
N HIS A 43 -4.53 11.69 3.94
CA HIS A 43 -4.95 13.09 3.80
C HIS A 43 -3.80 14.10 3.90
N ARG A 44 -2.61 13.70 3.43
CA ARG A 44 -1.44 14.56 3.35
C ARG A 44 -1.57 15.48 2.14
N THR A 45 -1.25 16.75 2.32
CA THR A 45 -1.34 17.79 1.27
C THR A 45 0.02 18.20 0.74
N ASP A 46 1.09 17.83 1.42
CA ASP A 46 2.47 18.03 1.01
C ASP A 46 2.90 16.99 -0.02
N MET A 47 3.89 17.32 -0.86
CA MET A 47 4.45 16.41 -1.86
C MET A 47 5.98 16.37 -1.75
N PRO A 48 6.51 15.64 -0.75
CA PRO A 48 7.95 15.52 -0.57
C PRO A 48 8.59 14.66 -1.69
N PRO A 49 9.92 14.70 -1.84
CA PRO A 49 10.62 13.82 -2.77
C PRO A 49 10.30 12.34 -2.52
N ARG A 50 10.36 11.53 -3.59
CA ARG A 50 9.98 10.11 -3.58
C ARG A 50 10.58 9.32 -2.42
N GLU A 51 11.87 9.47 -2.15
CA GLU A 51 12.56 8.75 -1.09
C GLU A 51 12.02 9.11 0.29
N THR A 52 11.81 10.40 0.55
CA THR A 52 11.22 10.91 1.79
C THR A 52 9.79 10.40 1.96
N LEU A 53 8.97 10.47 0.91
CA LEU A 53 7.59 9.97 0.93
C LEU A 53 7.55 8.48 1.28
N LEU A 54 8.40 7.66 0.67
CA LEU A 54 8.45 6.22 0.93
C LEU A 54 8.95 5.91 2.36
N ALA A 55 9.91 6.67 2.87
CA ALA A 55 10.40 6.53 4.24
C ALA A 55 9.28 6.86 5.25
N GLU A 56 8.59 8.00 5.07
CA GLU A 56 7.48 8.38 5.94
C GLU A 56 6.30 7.39 5.85
N LEU A 57 5.94 6.94 4.65
CA LEU A 57 4.91 5.91 4.49
C LEU A 57 5.26 4.63 5.26
N LYS A 58 6.52 4.19 5.20
CA LYS A 58 6.96 3.01 5.94
C LYS A 58 6.74 3.17 7.44
N GLU A 59 7.03 4.35 8.01
CA GLU A 59 6.79 4.65 9.42
C GLU A 59 5.31 4.73 9.78
N ILE A 60 4.49 5.36 8.92
CA ILE A 60 3.03 5.49 9.14
C ILE A 60 2.36 4.12 9.10
N LEU A 61 2.72 3.27 8.14
CA LEU A 61 2.17 1.92 8.01
C LEU A 61 2.62 1.01 9.15
N ALA A 62 3.88 1.11 9.60
CA ALA A 62 4.39 0.33 10.72
C ALA A 62 3.64 0.60 12.03
N LYS A 63 3.14 1.83 12.25
CA LYS A 63 2.28 2.17 13.41
C LYS A 63 0.91 1.47 13.39
N GLN A 64 0.54 0.87 12.27
CA GLN A 64 -0.69 0.12 12.05
C GLN A 64 -0.42 -1.37 11.80
N ASP A 65 0.76 -1.87 12.18
CA ASP A 65 1.21 -3.25 11.96
C ASP A 65 1.24 -3.68 10.47
N ILE A 66 1.33 -2.70 9.55
CA ILE A 66 1.43 -2.95 8.11
C ILE A 66 2.88 -2.76 7.64
N THR A 67 3.39 -3.73 6.90
CA THR A 67 4.75 -3.67 6.33
C THR A 67 4.72 -3.19 4.88
N LEU A 68 5.44 -2.10 4.59
CA LEU A 68 5.81 -1.73 3.23
C LEU A 68 6.97 -2.62 2.76
N LEU A 69 6.66 -3.65 1.96
CA LEU A 69 7.63 -4.67 1.55
C LEU A 69 8.68 -4.14 0.56
N GLY A 70 8.29 -3.20 -0.31
CA GLY A 70 9.19 -2.60 -1.29
C GLY A 70 8.44 -1.91 -2.43
N ALA A 71 9.18 -1.15 -3.22
CA ALA A 71 8.65 -0.53 -4.43
C ALA A 71 8.88 -1.44 -5.65
N LEU A 72 7.89 -1.50 -6.55
CA LEU A 72 8.00 -2.25 -7.81
C LEU A 72 8.74 -1.48 -8.92
N GLY A 73 9.16 -0.23 -8.66
CA GLY A 73 9.93 0.57 -9.61
C GLY A 73 9.12 1.24 -10.72
N PHE A 74 7.79 1.27 -10.62
CA PHE A 74 6.91 1.97 -11.56
C PHE A 74 6.27 3.20 -10.91
N GLU A 75 6.03 4.23 -11.70
CA GLU A 75 5.20 5.40 -11.38
C GLU A 75 4.37 5.78 -12.60
N ASN A 76 3.17 6.31 -12.39
CA ASN A 76 2.36 6.85 -13.50
C ASN A 76 3.06 8.11 -14.05
N ALA A 77 3.19 8.19 -15.37
CA ALA A 77 3.72 9.35 -16.09
C ALA A 77 2.73 10.52 -16.12
#